data_AF-B7QGP1-F1
#
_entry.id   AF-B7QGP1-F1
#
_cell.length_a   1.000
_cell.length_b   1.000
_cell.length_c   1.000
_cell.angle_alpha   90.00
_cell.angle_beta   90.00
_cell.angle_gamma   90.00
#
_symmetry.space_group_name_H-M   'P 1'
#
loop_
_entity.id
_entity.type
_entity.pdbx_description
1 polymer ?
#
loop_
_entity_poly.entity_id
_entity_poly.type
_entity_poly.pdbx_seq_one_letter_code
_entity_poly.pdbx_strand_id
1 'polypeptide(L)'
;EKLWSLLSLFGLQSEADDPAFGDLRKLITTDLVKQAYLEYTAVTNTEPPTHQFRWGVRAIHEASKLTVLEFVCKVLGNGVRPEQWTAVYNDIIRCQQQEQQ
;
A
#
# COMPACT_ATOMS: atom_id res chain seq x y z
N GLU A 1 11.67 0.46 3.33
CA GLU A 1 11.67 -0.22 4.66
C GLU A 1 10.29 -0.56 5.19
N LYS A 2 9.43 0.41 5.58
CA LYS A 2 8.13 0.09 6.24
C LYS A 2 7.26 -0.94 5.50
N LEU A 3 7.17 -0.88 4.18
CA LEU A 3 6.41 -1.85 3.38
C LEU A 3 6.97 -3.28 3.54
N TRP A 4 8.28 -3.45 3.38
CA TRP A 4 8.93 -4.75 3.53
C TRP A 4 8.80 -5.30 4.95
N SER A 5 8.89 -4.44 5.96
CA SER A 5 8.64 -4.83 7.35
C SER A 5 7.19 -5.27 7.61
N LEU A 6 6.21 -4.71 6.89
CA LEU A 6 4.81 -5.16 7.00
C LEU A 6 4.60 -6.50 6.29
N LEU A 7 5.19 -6.68 5.10
CA LEU A 7 5.09 -7.92 4.34
C LEU A 7 5.76 -9.10 5.07
N SER A 8 6.87 -8.83 5.77
CA SER A 8 7.54 -9.87 6.56
C SER A 8 6.69 -10.39 7.73
N LEU A 9 5.79 -9.57 8.30
CA LEU A 9 4.80 -10.02 9.29
C LEU A 9 3.82 -11.05 8.71
N PHE A 10 3.60 -11.03 7.39
CA PHE A 10 2.79 -12.01 6.68
C PHE A 10 3.60 -13.21 6.15
N GLY A 11 4.88 -13.32 6.51
CA GLY A 11 5.78 -14.37 6.02
C GLY A 11 6.34 -14.11 4.62
N LEU A 12 6.05 -12.95 4.02
CA LEU A 12 6.54 -12.58 2.69
C LEU A 12 7.91 -11.92 2.80
N GLN A 13 8.97 -12.64 2.40
CA GLN A 13 10.37 -12.17 2.46
C GLN A 13 10.82 -11.60 1.13
N SER A 14 11.64 -10.56 1.14
CA SER A 14 12.07 -9.87 -0.09
C SER A 14 13.32 -10.50 -0.74
N GLU A 15 13.95 -11.43 -0.03
CA GLU A 15 15.24 -12.03 -0.33
C GLU A 15 15.13 -13.40 -1.01
N ALA A 16 13.94 -14.00 -1.03
CA ALA A 16 13.68 -15.32 -1.59
C ALA A 16 12.37 -15.32 -2.39
N ASP A 17 12.31 -16.20 -3.39
CA ASP A 17 11.09 -16.39 -4.16
C ASP A 17 10.00 -17.00 -3.29
N ASP A 18 8.84 -16.35 -3.26
CA ASP A 18 7.66 -16.86 -2.59
C ASP A 18 6.98 -17.93 -3.47
N PRO A 19 6.53 -19.08 -2.92
CA PRO A 19 5.88 -20.12 -3.71
C PRO A 19 4.62 -19.69 -4.47
N ALA A 20 3.90 -18.67 -3.97
CA ALA A 20 2.68 -18.17 -4.60
C ALA A 20 2.95 -16.93 -5.47
N PHE A 21 3.83 -16.04 -5.03
CA PHE A 21 4.07 -14.74 -5.67
C PHE A 21 5.36 -14.66 -6.49
N GLY A 22 6.24 -15.64 -6.40
CA GLY A 22 7.57 -15.63 -7.00
C GLY A 22 8.45 -14.52 -6.40
N ASP A 23 9.18 -13.81 -7.26
CA ASP A 23 10.00 -12.68 -6.85
C ASP A 23 9.14 -11.48 -6.40
N LEU A 24 8.97 -11.34 -5.08
CA LEU A 24 8.19 -10.28 -4.45
C LEU A 24 8.75 -8.88 -4.73
N ARG A 25 10.08 -8.73 -4.87
CA ARG A 25 10.68 -7.43 -5.18
C ARG A 25 10.31 -7.00 -6.58
N LYS A 26 10.43 -7.91 -7.55
CA LYS A 26 10.01 -7.64 -8.93
C LYS A 26 8.51 -7.38 -9.02
N LEU A 27 7.69 -8.20 -8.34
CA LEU A 27 6.24 -8.01 -8.33
C LEU A 27 5.85 -6.58 -7.89
N ILE A 28 6.38 -6.12 -6.76
CA ILE A 28 5.99 -4.85 -6.16
C ILE A 28 6.63 -3.65 -6.87
N THR A 29 7.93 -3.72 -7.18
CA THR A 29 8.67 -2.57 -7.75
C THR A 29 8.55 -2.44 -9.27
N THR A 30 8.23 -3.54 -9.97
CA THR A 30 8.19 -3.58 -11.42
C THR A 30 6.78 -3.89 -11.93
N ASP A 31 6.20 -5.01 -11.55
CA ASP A 31 4.99 -5.50 -12.21
C ASP A 31 3.74 -4.69 -11.81
N LEU A 32 3.55 -4.42 -10.51
CA LEU A 32 2.48 -3.54 -10.03
C LEU A 32 2.64 -2.09 -10.50
N VAL A 33 3.88 -1.64 -10.72
CA VAL A 33 4.17 -0.32 -11.27
C VAL A 33 3.80 -0.25 -12.75
N LYS A 34 4.19 -1.26 -13.54
CA LYS A 34 3.80 -1.39 -14.95
C LYS A 34 2.28 -1.49 -15.14
N GLN A 35 1.60 -2.14 -14.19
CA GLN A 35 0.13 -2.22 -14.17
C GLN A 35 -0.57 -0.97 -13.64
N ALA A 36 0.19 0.08 -13.29
CA ALA A 36 -0.29 1.34 -12.76
C ALA A 36 -1.09 1.23 -11.44
N TYR A 37 -0.90 0.15 -10.68
CA TYR A 37 -1.41 0.05 -9.31
C TYR A 37 -0.55 0.81 -8.32
N LEU A 38 0.77 0.84 -8.56
CA LEU A 38 1.72 1.56 -7.71
C LEU A 38 2.53 2.57 -8.53
N GLU A 39 2.88 3.67 -7.89
CA GLU A 39 3.95 4.55 -8.34
C GLU A 39 5.16 4.33 -7.44
N TYR A 40 6.31 4.09 -8.05
CA TYR A 40 7.58 3.92 -7.35
C TYR A 40 8.49 5.09 -7.72
N THR A 41 8.79 5.94 -6.74
CA THR A 41 9.56 7.18 -6.96
C THR A 41 10.74 7.26 -6.00
N ALA A 42 11.91 7.66 -6.54
CA ALA A 42 13.08 7.98 -5.74
C ALA A 42 12.90 9.35 -5.07
N VAL A 43 13.23 9.43 -3.78
CA VAL A 43 13.21 10.66 -3.01
C VAL A 43 14.57 11.34 -3.20
N THR A 44 14.58 12.42 -3.98
CA THR A 44 15.79 13.10 -4.46
C THR A 44 16.61 13.81 -3.37
N ASN A 45 16.18 13.78 -2.11
CA ASN A 45 16.79 14.52 -1.00
C ASN A 45 17.17 13.63 0.19
N THR A 46 17.45 12.36 -0.06
CA THR A 46 17.90 11.42 0.97
C THR A 46 19.23 10.79 0.55
N GLU A 47 20.22 10.81 1.45
CA GLU A 47 21.47 10.05 1.30
C GLU A 47 21.52 8.96 2.37
N PRO A 48 21.45 7.66 2.00
CA PRO A 48 21.31 7.11 0.64
C PRO A 48 19.90 7.34 0.05
N PRO A 49 19.74 7.25 -1.30
CA PRO A 49 18.47 7.47 -1.97
C PRO A 49 17.40 6.49 -1.47
N THR A 50 16.38 7.03 -0.82
CA THR A 50 15.21 6.30 -0.37
C THR A 50 14.15 6.30 -1.47
N HIS A 51 13.29 5.29 -1.44
CA HIS A 51 12.20 5.16 -2.39
C HIS A 51 10.87 5.11 -1.65
N GLN A 52 9.86 5.73 -2.25
CA GLN A 52 8.50 5.75 -1.73
C GLN A 52 7.54 5.10 -2.73
N PHE A 53 6.51 4.45 -2.18
CA PHE A 53 5.40 3.92 -2.95
C PHE A 53 4.18 4.83 -2.78
N ARG A 54 3.46 5.05 -3.87
CA ARG A 54 2.15 5.72 -3.89
C ARG A 54 1.16 4.88 -4.68
N TRP A 55 -0.12 5.17 -4.51
CA TRP A 55 -1.17 4.55 -5.32
C TRP A 55 -1.07 5.11 -6.74
N GLY A 56 -0.99 4.22 -7.73
CA GLY A 56 -1.10 4.60 -9.12
C GLY A 56 -2.55 4.83 -9.54
N VAL A 57 -2.72 5.43 -10.71
CA VAL A 57 -4.04 5.79 -11.26
C VAL A 57 -5.02 4.61 -11.28
N ARG A 58 -4.54 3.40 -11.57
CA ARG A 58 -5.40 2.21 -11.60
C ARG A 58 -5.90 1.82 -10.21
N ALA A 59 -5.04 1.89 -9.19
CA ALA A 59 -5.45 1.60 -7.82
C ALA A 59 -6.50 2.62 -7.33
N ILE A 60 -6.34 3.90 -7.69
CA ILE A 60 -7.30 4.95 -7.33
C ILE A 60 -8.68 4.68 -7.96
N HIS A 61 -8.72 4.15 -9.19
CA HIS A 61 -9.98 3.85 -9.87
C HIS A 61 -10.61 2.51 -9.45
N GLU A 62 -9.80 1.47 -9.23
CA GLU A 62 -10.31 0.12 -8.96
C GLU A 62 -10.53 -0.16 -7.47
N ALA A 63 -9.86 0.58 -6.58
CA ALA A 63 -9.95 0.37 -5.15
C ALA A 63 -10.32 1.66 -4.41
N SER A 64 -11.26 1.55 -3.48
CA SER A 64 -11.55 2.62 -2.53
C SER A 64 -10.58 2.55 -1.36
N LYS A 65 -9.99 3.68 -0.96
CA LYS A 65 -9.13 3.73 0.24
C LYS A 65 -9.88 3.22 1.49
N LEU A 66 -11.20 3.44 1.56
CA LEU A 66 -12.03 2.96 2.65
C LEU A 66 -12.14 1.43 2.66
N THR A 67 -12.38 0.80 1.50
CA THR A 67 -12.49 -0.67 1.42
C THR A 67 -11.15 -1.35 1.69
N VAL A 68 -10.04 -0.72 1.32
CA VAL A 68 -8.70 -1.20 1.71
C VAL A 68 -8.47 -1.06 3.21
N LEU A 69 -8.90 0.04 3.84
CA LEU A 69 -8.80 0.19 5.30
C LEU A 69 -9.64 -0.86 6.03
N GLU A 70 -10.87 -1.14 5.57
CA GLU A 70 -11.71 -2.22 6.10
C GLU A 70 -11.01 -3.58 6.02
N PHE A 71 -10.37 -3.88 4.89
CA PHE A 71 -9.61 -5.12 4.72
C PHE A 71 -8.42 -5.18 5.69
N VAL A 72 -7.66 -4.10 5.82
CA VAL A 72 -6.54 -3.99 6.77
C VAL A 72 -7.02 -4.21 8.21
N CYS A 73 -8.11 -3.57 8.60
CA CYS A 73 -8.75 -3.74 9.91
C CYS A 73 -9.16 -5.19 10.19
N LYS A 74 -9.70 -5.88 9.18
CA LYS A 74 -10.11 -7.29 9.27
C LYS A 74 -8.93 -8.24 9.41
N VAL A 75 -7.84 -8.01 8.67
CA VAL A 75 -6.70 -8.94 8.60
C VAL A 75 -5.64 -8.64 9.66
N LEU A 76 -5.29 -7.36 9.86
CA LEU A 76 -4.23 -6.90 10.78
C LEU A 76 -4.77 -6.33 12.09
N GLY A 77 -5.96 -5.73 12.05
CA GLY A 77 -6.54 -5.02 13.19
C GLY A 77 -7.25 -5.90 14.20
N ASN A 78 -7.23 -7.24 14.07
CA ASN A 78 -8.03 -8.16 14.88
C ASN A 78 -9.53 -7.78 14.93
N GLY A 79 -10.07 -7.22 13.84
CA GLY A 79 -11.47 -6.79 13.76
C GLY A 79 -11.77 -5.42 14.36
N VAL A 80 -10.75 -4.63 14.74
CA VAL A 80 -10.88 -3.19 15.04
C VAL A 80 -11.55 -2.49 13.87
N ARG A 81 -12.53 -1.62 14.14
CA ARG A 81 -13.29 -0.98 13.07
C ARG A 81 -12.49 0.17 12.42
N PRO A 82 -12.69 0.48 11.12
CA PRO A 82 -12.00 1.57 10.43
C PRO A 82 -12.06 2.91 11.17
N GLU A 83 -13.20 3.23 11.80
CA GLU A 83 -13.41 4.50 12.50
C GLU A 83 -12.53 4.64 13.75
N GLN A 84 -12.03 3.52 14.29
CA GLN A 84 -11.09 3.52 15.41
C GLN A 84 -9.67 3.91 14.95
N TRP A 85 -9.37 3.80 13.65
CA TRP A 85 -8.16 4.36 13.03
C TRP A 85 -8.40 5.82 12.65
N THR A 86 -8.74 6.64 13.65
CA THR A 86 -9.29 8.00 13.46
C THR A 86 -8.50 8.88 12.52
N ALA A 87 -7.15 8.89 12.61
CA ALA A 87 -6.31 9.68 11.71
C ALA A 87 -6.48 9.26 10.24
N VAL A 88 -6.38 7.96 9.96
CA VAL A 88 -6.47 7.43 8.58
C VAL A 88 -7.90 7.51 8.06
N TYR A 89 -8.89 7.18 8.88
CA TYR A 89 -10.30 7.23 8.52
C TYR A 89 -10.73 8.66 8.16
N ASN A 90 -10.40 9.64 9.00
CA ASN A 90 -10.77 11.04 8.74
C ASN A 90 -10.13 11.57 7.45
N ASP A 91 -8.88 11.21 7.17
CA ASP A 91 -8.20 11.59 5.92
C ASP A 91 -8.88 10.97 4.70
N ILE A 92 -9.28 9.70 4.77
CA ILE A 92 -10.01 9.02 3.70
C ILE A 92 -11.34 9.72 3.41
N ILE A 93 -12.14 10.00 4.46
CA ILE A 93 -13.44 10.68 4.30
C ILE A 93 -13.28 12.07 3.69
N ARG A 94 -12.24 12.82 4.10
CA ARG A 94 -11.93 14.14 3.52
C ARG A 94 -11.59 14.05 2.03
N CYS A 95 -10.73 13.10 1.65
CA CYS A 95 -10.39 12.90 0.23
C CYS A 95 -11.61 12.50 -0.61
N GLN A 96 -12.45 11.58 -0.11
CA GLN A 96 -13.66 11.15 -0.84
C GLN A 96 -14.65 12.30 -1.08
N GLN A 97 -14.78 13.23 -0.12
CA GLN A 97 -15.66 14.40 -0.26
C GLN A 97 -15.14 15.38 -1.32
N GLN A 98 -13.82 15.51 -1.46
CA GLN A 98 -13.20 16.38 -2.47
C GLN A 98 -13.29 15.80 -3.89
N GLU A 99 -13.32 14.47 -4.01
CA GLU A 99 -13.46 13.77 -5.30
C GLU A 99 -14.90 13.82 -5.86
N GLN A 100 -15.89 14.17 -5.02
CA GLN A 100 -17.32 14.25 -5.39
C GLN A 100 -17.81 15.67 -5.69
N GLN A 101 -16.94 16.68 -5.59
CA GLN A 101 -17.22 18.09 -5.93
C GLN A 101 -16.61 18.45 -7.28
#